data_AF-A0A3P8M1M9-F1
#
_entry.id   AF-A0A3P8M1M9-F1
#
_cell.length_a   1.000
_cell.length_b   1.000
_cell.length_c   1.000
_cell.angle_alpha   90.00
_cell.angle_beta   90.00
_cell.angle_gamma   90.00
#
_symmetry.space_group_name_H-M   'P 1'
#
loop_
_entity.id
_entity.type
_entity.pdbx_description
1 polymer ?
#
loop_
_entity_poly.entity_id
_entity_poly.type
_entity_poly.pdbx_seq_one_letter_code
_entity_poly.pdbx_strand_id
1 'polypeptide(L)' 'MLRNNIAIITSYNDMLSAHQPYESYPNIIRKALHSVNAVGQVAGGVPAMCDGSPRVRTEWSSRC' A
#
# COMPACT_ATOMS: atom_id res chain seq x y z
N MET A 1 -25.89 -16.42 2.66
CA MET A 1 -24.51 -16.36 2.14
C MET A 1 -23.72 -15.40 3.02
N LEU A 2 -22.72 -15.88 3.75
CA LEU A 2 -21.79 -15.00 4.47
C LEU A 2 -20.88 -14.36 3.41
N ARG A 3 -20.96 -13.04 3.24
CA ARG A 3 -19.96 -12.29 2.48
C ARG A 3 -18.73 -12.14 3.37
N ASN A 4 -17.61 -12.71 2.96
CA ASN A 4 -16.36 -12.50 3.67
C ASN A 4 -15.89 -11.06 3.41
N ASN A 5 -15.79 -10.26 4.48
CA ASN A 5 -15.22 -8.93 4.41
C ASN A 5 -13.73 -9.01 4.77
N ILE A 6 -12.88 -8.63 3.83
CA ILE A 6 -11.41 -8.72 3.94
C ILE A 6 -10.83 -7.31 4.03
N ALA A 7 -10.12 -7.05 5.12
CA ALA A 7 -9.36 -5.83 5.29
C ALA A 7 -8.05 -5.90 4.49
N ILE A 8 -7.83 -4.91 3.64
CA ILE A 8 -6.59 -4.70 2.90
C ILE A 8 -5.79 -3.64 3.65
N ILE A 9 -4.58 -4.01 4.08
CA ILE A 9 -3.62 -3.11 4.72
C ILE A 9 -2.47 -2.88 3.74
N THR A 10 -2.13 -1.62 3.49
CA THR A 10 -1.08 -1.24 2.54
C THR A 10 -0.03 -0.37 3.20
N SER A 11 1.23 -0.55 2.83
CA SER A 11 2.33 0.36 3.19
C SER A 11 2.59 1.40 2.09
N TYR A 12 1.77 1.42 1.03
CA TYR A 12 1.87 2.38 -0.05
C TYR A 12 1.80 3.82 0.50
N ASN A 13 2.81 4.59 0.15
CA ASN A 13 2.85 6.04 0.32
C ASN A 13 3.51 6.64 -0.92
N ASP A 14 3.16 7.89 -1.18
CA ASP A 14 3.63 8.71 -2.29
C ASP A 14 5.03 9.32 -2.05
N MET A 15 5.53 9.27 -0.81
CA MET A 15 6.82 9.85 -0.41
C MET A 15 8.02 8.92 -0.68
N LEU A 16 7.79 7.61 -0.69
CA LEU A 16 8.82 6.59 -0.92
C LEU A 16 8.70 6.00 -2.33
N SER A 17 9.66 6.32 -3.19
CA SER A 17 9.72 5.81 -4.58
C SER A 17 9.71 4.28 -4.66
N ALA A 18 10.26 3.60 -3.65
CA ALA A 18 10.25 2.13 -3.56
C ALA A 18 8.83 1.55 -3.51
N HIS A 19 7.84 2.33 -3.04
CA HIS A 19 6.46 1.87 -2.88
C HIS A 19 5.58 2.22 -4.07
N GLN A 20 6.04 3.00 -5.05
CA GLN A 20 5.28 3.32 -6.27
C GLN A 20 4.62 2.09 -6.94
N PRO A 21 5.26 0.90 -7.03
CA PRO A 21 4.63 -0.29 -7.62
C PRO A 21 3.39 -0.78 -6.86
N TYR A 22 3.29 -0.51 -5.55
CA TYR A 22 2.22 -0.99 -4.68
C TYR A 22 0.88 -0.28 -4.89
N GLU A 23 0.85 0.83 -5.62
CA GLU A 23 -0.38 1.59 -5.93
C GLU A 23 -1.46 0.72 -6.60
N SER A 24 -1.02 -0.18 -7.48
CA SER A 24 -1.93 -0.99 -8.31
C SER A 24 -2.46 -2.25 -7.60
N TYR A 25 -1.79 -2.68 -6.53
CA TYR A 25 -2.08 -3.95 -5.86
C TYR A 25 -3.46 -4.01 -5.19
N PRO A 26 -3.97 -2.97 -4.51
CA PRO A 26 -5.32 -2.98 -3.95
C PRO A 26 -6.40 -3.29 -5.00
N ASN A 27 -6.24 -2.78 -6.22
CA ASN A 27 -7.17 -3.04 -7.33
C ASN A 27 -7.10 -4.49 -7.81
N ILE A 28 -5.89 -5.07 -7.89
CA ILE A 28 -5.69 -6.47 -8.27
C ILE A 28 -6.31 -7.39 -7.20
N ILE A 29 -6.05 -7.12 -5.92
CA ILE A 29 -6.60 -7.88 -4.79
C ILE A 29 -8.13 -7.83 -4.80
N ARG A 30 -8.72 -6.64 -5.01
CA ARG A 30 -10.18 -6.49 -5.07
C ARG A 30 -10.82 -7.33 -6.18
N LYS A 31 -10.20 -7.36 -7.37
CA LYS A 31 -10.66 -8.20 -8.49
C LYS A 31 -10.59 -9.69 -8.15
N ALA A 32 -9.53 -10.14 -7.48
CA ALA A 32 -9.41 -11.52 -7.03
C ALA A 32 -10.43 -11.88 -5.94
N LEU A 33 -10.77 -10.96 -5.05
CA LEU A 33 -11.79 -11.18 -4.03
C LEU A 33 -13.21 -11.27 -4.63
N HIS A 34 -13.47 -10.50 -5.67
CA HIS A 34 -14.75 -10.55 -6.37
C HIS A 34 -15.01 -11.91 -7.04
N SER A 35 -13.97 -12.62 -7.53
CA SER A 35 -14.15 -13.94 -8.15
C SER A 35 -14.58 -15.02 -7.14
N VAL A 36 -14.28 -14.84 -5.86
CA VAL A 36 -14.64 -15.75 -4.76
C VAL A 36 -15.83 -15.25 -3.92
N ASN A 37 -16.59 -14.28 -4.45
CA ASN A 37 -17.74 -13.66 -3.78
C ASN A 37 -17.41 -13.00 -2.41
N ALA A 38 -16.16 -12.57 -2.24
CA ALA A 38 -15.69 -11.80 -1.09
C ALA A 38 -15.63 -10.30 -1.41
N VAL A 39 -15.67 -9.47 -0.37
CA VAL A 39 -15.53 -8.02 -0.47
C VAL A 39 -14.23 -7.61 0.20
N GLY A 40 -13.41 -6.82 -0.49
CA GLY A 40 -12.17 -6.26 0.05
C GLY A 40 -12.24 -4.75 0.19
N GLN A 41 -11.79 -4.20 1.32
CA GLN A 41 -11.72 -2.75 1.56
C GLN A 41 -10.35 -2.38 2.12
N VAL A 42 -9.79 -1.25 1.68
CA VAL A 42 -8.60 -0.70 2.31
C VAL A 42 -8.98 -0.18 3.68
N ALA A 43 -8.47 -0.81 4.73
CA ALA A 43 -8.85 -0.54 6.11
C ALA A 43 -7.80 0.29 6.85
N GLY A 44 -6.58 0.40 6.32
CA GLY A 44 -5.52 1.17 6.95
C GLY A 44 -4.23 1.21 6.14
N GLY A 45 -3.45 2.25 6.39
CA GLY A 45 -2.08 2.42 5.91
C GLY A 45 -1.09 2.15 7.04
N VAL A 46 -0.03 1.39 6.75
CA VAL A 46 1.08 1.20 7.68
C VAL A 46 2.20 2.18 7.30
N PRO A 47 2.77 2.95 8.25
CA PRO A 47 3.89 3.84 7.94
C PRO A 47 5.06 3.03 7.41
N ALA A 48 5.70 3.54 6.37
CA ALA A 48 6.89 2.94 5.80
C ALA A 48 8.05 3.93 5.82
N MET A 49 9.25 3.39 6.04
CA MET A 49 10.52 4.10 5.96
C MET A 49 11.42 3.37 4.96
N CYS A 50 12.37 4.10 4.40
CA CYS A 50 13.43 3.50 3.60
C CYS A 50 14.55 3.04 4.55
N ASP A 51 14.91 1.76 4.54
CA ASP A 51 16.13 1.26 5.22
C ASP A 51 17.42 1.68 4.50
N GLY A 52 17.29 2.28 3.30
CA GLY A 52 18.41 2.82 2.55
C GLY A 52 18.86 4.14 3.13
N SER A 53 20.16 4.26 3.43
CA SER A 53 20.79 5.58 3.51
C SER A 53 20.39 6.39 2.26
N PRO A 54 19.72 7.55 2.41
CA PRO A 54 19.52 8.41 1.26
C PRO A 54 20.92 8.76 0.76
N ARG A 55 21.27 8.36 -0.47
CA ARG A 55 22.49 8.86 -1.11
C ARG A 55 22.44 10.38 -0.99
N VAL A 56 23.37 10.93 -0.22
CA VAL A 56 23.40 12.33 0.19
C VAL A 56 23.13 13.24 -1.02
N ARG A 57 21.93 13.80 -1.02
CA ARG A 57 21.65 15.14 -1.54
C ARG A 57 20.91 15.85 -0.41
N THR A 58 21.58 16.83 0.15
CA THR A 58 21.32 17.58 1.39
C THR A 58 20.01 18.39 1.42
N GLU A 59 18.90 17.87 0.90
CA GLU A 59 17.61 18.59 0.83
C GLU A 59 16.38 17.81 1.32
N TRP A 60 16.52 16.55 1.72
CA TRP A 60 15.36 15.68 2.02
C TRP A 60 14.98 15.54 3.50
N SER A 61 15.36 16.50 4.36
CA SER A 61 14.95 16.50 5.78
C SER A 61 13.47 16.89 6.00
N SER A 62 12.77 17.37 4.98
CA SER A 62 11.44 17.99 5.12
C SER A 62 10.37 17.42 4.18
N ARG A 63 10.61 16.25 3.59
CA ARG A 63 9.63 15.52 2.75
C ARG A 63 9.56 14.02 3.11
N CYS A 64 9.77 13.71 4.39
CA CYS A 64 9.16 12.57 5.05
C CYS A 64 7.92 13.05 5.80
#